data_AF-A0A6A0H199-F1
#
_entry.id   AF-A0A6A0H199-F1
#
_cell.length_a   1.000
_cell.length_b   1.000
_cell.length_c   1.000
_cell.angle_alpha   90.00
_cell.angle_beta   90.00
_cell.angle_gamma   90.00
#
_symmetry.space_group_name_H-M   'P 1'
#
loop_
_entity.id
_entity.type
_entity.pdbx_description
1 polymer ?
#
loop_
_entity_poly.entity_id
_entity_poly.type
_entity_poly.pdbx_seq_one_letter_code
_entity_poly.pdbx_strand_id
1 'polypeptide(L)'
;VCLFYKGKRTKKKKSSVKKYTLNPYYNESFSFEMPFEQIQATHLQITVVDYDRIGHSDPIGRVVLGMNATGLELRHWADMVANPRRPIAQWHRLKDPDEANYVITGQKPPGPKDKKSKKDKKQEKDKKTEKDKQPDKDKQPEKDKQPENDKQPENDKQPENDEKSEKDNKAEKDKASEKDKKPDKEKKIRKENF
;
A
#
# COMPACT_ATOMS: atom_id res chain seq x y z
N VAL A 1 -1.97 4.11 11.96
CA VAL A 1 -1.29 5.07 11.04
C VAL A 1 -0.04 5.61 11.71
N CYS A 2 1.11 5.47 11.08
CA CYS A 2 2.42 5.90 11.60
C CYS A 2 3.07 6.86 10.60
N LEU A 3 3.60 7.98 11.09
CA LEU A 3 4.42 8.89 10.33
C LEU A 3 5.89 8.58 10.61
N PHE A 4 6.70 8.49 9.56
CA PHE A 4 8.13 8.28 9.66
C PHE A 4 8.88 9.43 9.00
N TYR A 5 10.02 9.78 9.56
CA TYR A 5 10.94 10.77 8.98
C TYR A 5 12.36 10.24 9.09
N LYS A 6 13.09 10.20 7.97
CA LYS A 6 14.45 9.62 7.88
C LYS A 6 14.55 8.23 8.54
N GLY A 7 13.56 7.37 8.26
CA GLY A 7 13.49 6.00 8.78
C GLY A 7 13.05 5.85 10.25
N LYS A 8 12.88 6.95 10.99
CA LYS A 8 12.42 6.91 12.39
C LYS A 8 10.94 7.20 12.49
N ARG A 9 10.21 6.40 13.26
CA ARG A 9 8.79 6.65 13.54
C ARG A 9 8.66 7.86 14.46
N THR A 10 8.04 8.94 13.99
CA THR A 10 7.89 10.19 14.74
C THR A 10 6.54 10.32 15.40
N LYS A 11 5.46 9.90 14.73
CA LYS A 11 4.08 9.99 15.25
C LYS A 11 3.32 8.69 14.98
N LYS A 12 2.41 8.31 15.89
CA LYS A 12 1.51 7.17 15.73
C LYS A 12 0.10 7.56 16.17
N LYS A 13 -0.88 7.31 15.30
CA LYS A 13 -2.31 7.49 15.57
C LYS A 13 -3.06 6.21 15.22
N LYS A 14 -4.13 5.92 15.96
CA LYS A 14 -5.00 4.75 15.77
C LYS A 14 -6.41 5.22 15.50
N SER A 15 -7.14 4.44 14.70
CA SER A 15 -8.58 4.63 14.52
C SER A 15 -9.37 3.96 15.63
N SER A 16 -10.70 4.15 15.63
CA SER A 16 -11.60 3.29 16.39
C SER A 16 -11.54 1.83 15.92
N VAL A 17 -11.93 0.89 16.79
CA VAL A 17 -12.07 -0.53 16.45
C VAL A 17 -13.48 -0.77 15.93
N LYS A 18 -13.60 -1.37 14.73
CA LYS A 18 -14.87 -1.82 14.17
C LYS A 18 -14.96 -3.33 14.38
N LYS A 19 -15.97 -3.78 15.12
CA LYS A 19 -16.12 -5.19 15.51
C LYS A 19 -16.93 -5.96 14.47
N TYR A 20 -16.64 -7.26 14.34
CA TYR A 20 -17.43 -8.22 13.57
C TYR A 20 -17.67 -7.81 12.10
N THR A 21 -16.65 -7.26 11.43
CA THR A 21 -16.74 -6.84 10.02
C THR A 21 -15.43 -7.04 9.28
N LEU A 22 -15.52 -7.51 8.03
CA LEU A 22 -14.42 -7.55 7.07
C LEU A 22 -14.35 -6.29 6.18
N ASN A 23 -15.39 -5.44 6.25
CA ASN A 23 -15.51 -4.21 5.48
C ASN A 23 -15.75 -3.02 6.43
N PRO A 24 -14.76 -2.67 7.27
CA PRO A 24 -14.92 -1.61 8.26
C PRO A 24 -15.05 -0.23 7.60
N TYR A 25 -16.05 0.54 8.03
CA TYR A 25 -16.19 1.96 7.67
C TYR A 25 -15.70 2.85 8.81
N TYR A 26 -14.62 3.60 8.58
CA TYR A 26 -14.03 4.46 9.60
C TYR A 26 -14.50 5.91 9.52
N ASN A 27 -14.35 6.56 8.35
CA ASN A 27 -14.57 8.00 8.16
C ASN A 27 -13.89 8.86 9.24
N GLU A 28 -12.66 8.50 9.60
CA GLU A 28 -11.85 9.18 10.59
C GLU A 28 -10.69 9.90 9.91
N SER A 29 -10.33 11.08 10.41
CA SER A 29 -9.24 11.90 9.86
C SER A 29 -8.08 12.02 10.85
N PHE A 30 -6.86 12.00 10.33
CA PHE A 30 -5.64 12.18 11.12
C PHE A 30 -4.83 13.36 10.58
N SER A 31 -4.55 14.36 11.42
CA SER A 31 -3.69 15.48 11.05
C SER A 31 -2.26 15.28 11.56
N PHE A 32 -1.27 15.60 10.74
CA PHE A 32 0.15 15.58 11.12
C PHE A 32 0.80 16.91 10.72
N GLU A 33 1.36 17.62 11.68
CA GLU A 33 2.19 18.81 11.41
C GLU A 33 3.61 18.39 11.01
N MET A 34 4.10 19.01 9.95
CA MET A 34 5.42 18.77 9.36
C MET A 34 5.86 19.97 8.50
N PRO A 35 7.12 20.44 8.62
CA PRO A 35 7.71 21.39 7.68
C PRO A 35 7.81 20.83 6.26
N PHE A 36 7.64 21.68 5.25
CA PHE A 36 7.63 21.25 3.85
C PHE A 36 8.97 20.60 3.43
N GLU A 37 10.09 21.04 3.98
CA GLU A 37 11.44 20.52 3.69
C GLU A 37 11.59 19.05 4.10
N GLN A 38 10.76 18.56 5.03
CA GLN A 38 10.82 17.19 5.51
C GLN A 38 10.05 16.22 4.62
N ILE A 39 9.16 16.71 3.73
CA ILE A 39 8.21 15.89 2.98
C ILE A 39 8.89 14.82 2.12
N GLN A 40 10.07 15.14 1.57
CA GLN A 40 10.85 14.24 0.71
C GLN A 40 11.42 13.03 1.47
N ALA A 41 11.69 13.18 2.77
CA ALA A 41 12.23 12.13 3.62
C ALA A 41 11.18 11.54 4.57
N THR A 42 9.91 11.82 4.33
CA THR A 42 8.79 11.29 5.10
C THR A 42 8.03 10.23 4.30
N HIS A 43 7.62 9.18 5.01
CA HIS A 43 6.61 8.25 4.54
C HIS A 43 5.52 8.04 5.60
N LEU A 44 4.31 7.79 5.13
CA LEU A 44 3.16 7.39 5.91
C LEU A 44 2.98 5.88 5.81
N GLN A 45 2.96 5.19 6.95
CA GLN A 45 2.65 3.78 7.03
C GLN A 45 1.25 3.57 7.60
N ILE A 46 0.39 2.91 6.84
CA ILE A 46 -0.94 2.50 7.26
C ILE A 46 -0.90 0.99 7.44
N THR A 47 -1.29 0.51 8.63
CA THR A 47 -1.34 -0.92 8.94
C THR A 47 -2.74 -1.23 9.43
N VAL A 48 -3.39 -2.18 8.77
CA VAL A 48 -4.66 -2.77 9.21
C VAL A 48 -4.33 -3.92 10.14
N VAL A 49 -4.99 -3.97 11.29
CA VAL A 49 -4.70 -4.90 12.37
C VAL A 49 -6.00 -5.54 12.82
N ASP A 50 -6.00 -6.85 12.97
CA ASP A 50 -7.06 -7.60 13.64
C ASP A 50 -6.87 -7.43 15.15
N TYR A 51 -7.84 -6.79 15.79
CA TYR A 51 -7.71 -6.38 17.18
C TYR A 51 -8.34 -7.40 18.12
N ASP A 52 -7.49 -8.10 18.85
CA ASP A 52 -7.88 -8.91 19.99
C ASP A 52 -7.95 -8.10 21.29
N ARG A 53 -9.02 -8.30 22.05
CA ARG A 53 -9.18 -7.71 23.39
C ARG A 53 -8.16 -8.27 24.38
N ILE A 54 -7.82 -9.55 24.24
CA ILE A 54 -6.89 -10.28 25.10
C ILE A 54 -5.90 -10.99 24.17
N GLY A 55 -4.61 -10.83 24.43
CA GLY A 55 -3.55 -11.42 23.61
C GLY A 55 -2.89 -10.41 22.67
N HIS A 56 -2.38 -10.91 21.55
CA HIS A 56 -1.59 -10.15 20.59
C HIS A 56 -2.44 -9.84 19.36
N SER A 57 -2.59 -8.55 19.02
CA SER A 57 -3.28 -8.13 17.81
C SER A 57 -2.41 -8.36 16.57
N ASP A 58 -2.96 -9.01 15.55
CA ASP A 58 -2.21 -9.43 14.37
C ASP A 58 -2.35 -8.45 13.20
N PRO A 59 -1.25 -8.02 12.57
CA PRO A 59 -1.34 -7.16 11.40
C PRO A 59 -1.85 -7.95 10.20
N ILE A 60 -2.98 -7.51 9.64
CA ILE A 60 -3.57 -8.09 8.43
C ILE A 60 -2.77 -7.67 7.19
N GLY A 61 -2.36 -6.40 7.14
CA GLY A 61 -1.62 -5.88 5.99
C GLY A 61 -1.21 -4.43 6.13
N ARG A 62 -0.36 -3.97 5.20
CA ARG A 62 0.29 -2.67 5.26
C ARG A 62 0.35 -1.98 3.91
N VAL A 63 0.25 -0.65 3.93
CA VAL A 63 0.52 0.25 2.81
C VAL A 63 1.49 1.31 3.29
N VAL A 64 2.45 1.67 2.44
CA VAL A 64 3.38 2.77 2.71
C VAL A 64 3.33 3.77 1.57
N LEU A 65 3.04 5.03 1.90
CA LEU A 65 3.02 6.16 0.97
C LEU A 65 4.22 7.05 1.26
N GLY A 66 4.92 7.54 0.24
CA GLY A 66 6.10 8.38 0.41
C GLY A 66 6.90 8.48 -0.89
N MET A 67 7.92 9.33 -0.91
CA MET A 67 8.77 9.50 -2.10
C MET A 67 9.59 8.24 -2.44
N ASN A 68 9.83 7.38 -1.46
CA ASN A 68 10.54 6.10 -1.64
C ASN A 68 9.58 4.93 -1.93
N ALA A 69 8.28 5.18 -2.06
CA ALA A 69 7.34 4.15 -2.49
C ALA A 69 7.48 3.89 -4.00
N THR A 70 6.82 2.86 -4.50
CA THR A 70 6.79 2.54 -5.94
C THR A 70 5.34 2.43 -6.41
N GLY A 71 5.12 2.53 -7.72
CA GLY A 71 3.81 2.31 -8.33
C GLY A 71 2.71 3.26 -7.84
N LEU A 72 1.56 2.70 -7.45
CA LEU A 72 0.36 3.44 -7.10
C LEU A 72 0.54 4.28 -5.83
N GLU A 73 1.29 3.77 -4.87
CA GLU A 73 1.58 4.46 -3.60
C GLU A 73 2.40 5.73 -3.83
N LEU A 74 3.41 5.67 -4.71
CA LEU A 74 4.19 6.84 -5.10
C LEU A 74 3.34 7.86 -5.83
N ARG A 75 2.53 7.41 -6.80
CA ARG A 75 1.62 8.31 -7.54
C ARG A 75 0.68 9.05 -6.60
N HIS A 76 0.06 8.33 -5.66
CA HIS A 76 -0.84 8.94 -4.68
C HIS A 76 -0.12 9.99 -3.81
N TRP A 77 1.11 9.70 -3.37
CA TRP A 77 1.93 10.67 -2.63
C TRP A 77 2.27 11.89 -3.48
N ALA A 78 2.70 11.68 -4.73
CA ALA A 78 3.03 12.76 -5.67
C ALA A 78 1.81 13.65 -5.96
N ASP A 79 0.64 13.06 -6.21
CA ASP A 79 -0.61 13.79 -6.45
C ASP A 79 -1.00 14.67 -5.26
N MET A 80 -0.83 14.15 -4.02
CA MET A 80 -1.06 14.91 -2.79
C MET A 80 -0.11 16.11 -2.67
N VAL A 81 1.18 15.94 -2.97
CA VAL A 81 2.18 17.01 -2.91
C VAL A 81 1.94 18.06 -4.00
N ALA A 82 1.58 17.62 -5.21
CA ALA A 82 1.33 18.48 -6.37
C ALA A 82 0.01 19.28 -6.27
N ASN A 83 -0.94 18.81 -5.45
CA ASN A 83 -2.26 19.46 -5.28
C ASN A 83 -2.51 19.88 -3.81
N PRO A 84 -1.83 20.92 -3.31
CA PRO A 84 -2.03 21.41 -1.95
C PRO A 84 -3.50 21.74 -1.67
N ARG A 85 -3.97 21.39 -0.47
CA ARG A 85 -5.35 21.63 0.02
C ARG A 85 -6.45 20.88 -0.74
N ARG A 86 -6.11 20.00 -1.69
CA ARG A 86 -7.08 19.09 -2.31
C ARG A 86 -6.93 17.70 -1.73
N PRO A 87 -7.98 17.13 -1.11
CA PRO A 87 -7.93 15.74 -0.68
C PRO A 87 -7.88 14.84 -1.91
N ILE A 88 -6.99 13.84 -1.87
CA ILE A 88 -6.90 12.79 -2.89
C ILE A 88 -7.42 11.50 -2.26
N ALA A 89 -8.47 10.94 -2.85
CA ALA A 89 -9.01 9.64 -2.44
C ALA A 89 -8.45 8.55 -3.36
N GLN A 90 -7.87 7.50 -2.79
CA GLN A 90 -7.29 6.41 -3.57
C GLN A 90 -7.36 5.09 -2.80
N TRP A 91 -7.81 4.04 -3.48
CA TRP A 91 -7.75 2.68 -2.96
C TRP A 91 -6.35 2.08 -3.12
N HIS A 92 -5.91 1.30 -2.14
CA HIS A 92 -4.62 0.61 -2.15
C HIS A 92 -4.83 -0.86 -1.77
N ARG A 93 -4.06 -1.75 -2.40
CA ARG A 93 -4.00 -3.16 -1.99
C ARG A 93 -3.09 -3.29 -0.78
N LEU A 94 -3.55 -4.00 0.25
CA LEU A 94 -2.71 -4.31 1.39
C LEU A 94 -1.59 -5.27 0.96
N LYS A 95 -0.36 -4.96 1.34
CA LYS A 95 0.81 -5.82 1.18
C LYS A 95 1.10 -6.55 2.48
N ASP A 96 1.90 -7.61 2.40
CA ASP A 96 2.40 -8.28 3.59
C ASP A 96 3.12 -7.27 4.51
N PRO A 97 2.84 -7.27 5.83
CA PRO A 97 3.40 -6.30 6.75
C PRO A 97 4.93 -6.28 6.81
N ASP A 98 5.60 -7.40 6.52
CA ASP A 98 7.06 -7.53 6.56
C ASP A 98 7.70 -7.13 5.23
N GLU A 99 7.09 -7.53 4.10
CA GLU A 99 7.53 -7.08 2.77
C GLU A 99 7.48 -5.55 2.62
N ALA A 100 6.39 -4.93 3.08
CA ALA A 100 6.21 -3.49 3.00
C ALA A 100 7.27 -2.69 3.79
N ASN A 101 7.93 -3.30 4.79
CA ASN A 101 9.02 -2.65 5.53
C ASN A 101 10.33 -2.66 4.76
N TYR A 102 10.58 -3.75 4.03
CA TYR A 102 11.82 -3.92 3.27
C TYR A 102 11.96 -2.88 2.17
N VAL A 103 10.87 -2.66 1.42
CA VAL A 103 10.84 -1.71 0.28
C VAL A 103 11.27 -0.30 0.68
N ILE A 104 10.99 0.12 1.91
CA ILE A 104 11.17 1.50 2.37
C ILE A 104 12.44 1.68 3.20
N THR A 105 12.83 0.65 3.97
CA THR A 105 13.98 0.73 4.90
C THR A 105 15.24 0.08 4.36
N GLY A 106 15.14 -0.74 3.31
CA GLY A 106 16.24 -1.58 2.81
C GLY A 106 16.66 -2.70 3.78
N GLN A 107 15.99 -2.84 4.94
CA GLN A 107 16.31 -3.87 5.93
C GLN A 107 15.54 -5.15 5.61
N LYS A 108 16.27 -6.19 5.23
CA LYS A 108 15.72 -7.51 4.90
C LYS A 108 14.83 -7.99 6.07
N PRO A 109 13.62 -8.53 5.80
CA PRO A 109 12.76 -9.02 6.86
C PRO A 109 13.51 -10.09 7.69
N PRO A 110 13.28 -10.17 9.01
CA PRO A 110 13.78 -11.28 9.80
C PRO A 110 13.28 -12.58 9.15
N GLY A 111 14.19 -13.54 8.97
CA GLY A 111 13.87 -14.81 8.31
C GLY A 111 12.67 -15.53 8.96
N PRO A 112 12.09 -16.53 8.28
CA PRO A 112 10.90 -17.24 8.76
C PRO A 112 11.09 -17.65 10.22
N LYS A 113 10.24 -17.15 11.11
CA LYS A 113 10.17 -17.67 12.48
C LYS A 113 9.51 -19.03 12.38
N ASP A 114 10.31 -20.08 12.53
CA ASP A 114 9.81 -21.46 12.55
C ASP A 114 8.66 -21.60 13.55
N LYS A 115 7.42 -21.64 13.03
CA LYS A 115 6.27 -22.13 13.80
C LYS A 115 6.49 -23.62 13.97
N LYS A 116 7.12 -24.00 15.09
CA LYS A 116 7.36 -25.41 15.45
C LYS A 116 6.04 -26.17 15.45
N SER A 117 5.79 -26.89 14.37
CA SER A 117 4.75 -27.91 14.26
C SER A 117 5.00 -28.97 15.31
N LYS A 118 4.06 -29.13 16.26
CA LYS A 118 4.00 -30.33 17.11
C LYS A 118 3.73 -31.53 16.21
N LYS A 119 4.73 -32.39 15.99
CA LYS A 119 4.55 -33.72 15.42
C LYS A 119 5.43 -34.72 16.17
N ASP A 120 4.77 -35.46 17.04
CA ASP A 120 4.96 -36.85 17.47
C ASP A 120 6.39 -37.39 17.66
N LYS A 121 6.76 -37.56 18.94
CA LYS A 121 7.87 -38.43 19.35
C LYS A 121 7.30 -39.78 19.76
N LYS A 122 7.15 -40.71 18.81
CA LYS A 122 7.03 -42.14 19.13
C LYS A 122 8.44 -42.75 19.10
N GLN A 123 8.89 -43.22 20.25
CA GLN A 123 10.16 -43.91 20.42
C GLN A 123 10.12 -45.27 19.71
N GLU A 124 11.10 -45.50 18.85
CA GLU A 124 11.42 -46.81 18.30
C GLU A 124 12.44 -47.48 19.21
N LYS A 125 12.12 -48.69 19.68
CA LYS A 125 13.09 -49.60 20.29
C LYS A 125 12.71 -51.04 19.98
N ASP A 126 13.77 -51.83 19.78
CA ASP A 126 13.89 -53.29 19.67
C ASP A 126 13.94 -53.81 18.22
N LYS A 127 15.11 -54.13 17.62
CA LYS A 127 16.19 -55.11 17.92
C LYS A 127 15.99 -56.43 17.15
N LYS A 128 17.02 -56.75 16.32
CA LYS A 128 17.60 -58.08 16.00
C LYS A 128 17.43 -58.65 14.57
N THR A 129 18.55 -58.60 13.84
CA THR A 129 19.33 -59.66 13.11
C THR A 129 18.65 -60.78 12.29
N GLU A 130 19.09 -60.89 11.02
CA GLU A 130 19.50 -62.07 10.18
C GLU A 130 19.07 -61.85 8.72
N LYS A 131 19.99 -61.65 7.76
CA LYS A 131 20.85 -62.59 7.01
C LYS A 131 20.16 -63.21 5.77
N ASP A 132 20.87 -63.09 4.65
CA ASP A 132 20.86 -63.87 3.41
C ASP A 132 19.98 -63.46 2.19
N LYS A 133 20.69 -63.44 1.04
CA LYS A 133 20.31 -63.54 -0.40
C LYS A 133 19.95 -62.29 -1.23
N GLN A 134 20.91 -61.88 -2.05
CA GLN A 134 20.74 -61.47 -3.46
C GLN A 134 20.59 -62.71 -4.37
N PRO A 135 20.32 -62.60 -5.70
CA PRO A 135 19.65 -61.56 -6.52
C PRO A 135 18.62 -62.17 -7.51
N ASP A 136 17.89 -61.35 -8.28
CA ASP A 136 17.49 -61.62 -9.68
C ASP A 136 16.93 -60.30 -10.27
N LYS A 137 17.58 -59.66 -11.26
CA LYS A 137 17.42 -59.85 -12.71
C LYS A 137 15.95 -59.82 -13.18
N ASP A 138 15.52 -58.70 -13.76
CA ASP A 138 15.31 -58.58 -15.22
C ASP A 138 14.36 -57.43 -15.63
N LYS A 139 14.71 -56.84 -16.78
CA LYS A 139 13.85 -56.21 -17.81
C LYS A 139 13.20 -54.84 -17.56
N GLN A 140 13.83 -53.82 -18.15
CA GLN A 140 13.16 -52.92 -19.10
C GLN A 140 12.89 -53.69 -20.43
N PRO A 141 11.86 -53.36 -21.25
CA PRO A 141 11.68 -52.09 -21.98
C PRO A 141 10.17 -51.65 -21.98
N GLU A 142 9.64 -50.63 -22.65
CA GLU A 142 9.96 -49.96 -23.91
C GLU A 142 9.17 -48.63 -24.02
N LYS A 143 9.64 -47.73 -24.89
CA LYS A 143 9.00 -46.49 -25.34
C LYS A 143 7.66 -46.77 -26.04
N ASP A 144 6.72 -45.83 -25.99
CA ASP A 144 6.33 -45.09 -27.21
C ASP A 144 5.28 -43.98 -27.00
N LYS A 145 5.58 -42.86 -27.68
CA LYS A 145 4.70 -41.95 -28.44
C LYS A 145 3.70 -41.03 -27.73
N GLN A 146 4.03 -39.74 -27.80
CA GLN A 146 3.07 -38.65 -28.04
C GLN A 146 2.39 -38.80 -29.41
N PRO A 147 1.21 -38.20 -29.58
CA PRO A 147 1.02 -37.15 -30.59
C PRO A 147 0.35 -35.91 -29.95
N GLU A 148 0.82 -34.69 -30.17
CA GLU A 148 0.78 -33.84 -31.39
C GLU A 148 -0.34 -32.79 -31.25
N ASN A 149 0.07 -31.55 -31.51
CA ASN A 149 -0.73 -30.34 -31.52
C ASN A 149 -1.96 -30.48 -32.43
N ASP A 150 -3.07 -29.83 -32.05
CA ASP A 150 -3.65 -28.83 -32.96
C ASP A 150 -4.78 -27.99 -32.34
N LYS A 151 -4.73 -26.69 -32.71
CA LYS A 151 -5.84 -25.73 -32.88
C LYS A 151 -6.49 -25.06 -31.66
N GLN A 152 -6.09 -23.80 -31.46
CA GLN A 152 -7.04 -22.68 -31.29
C GLN A 152 -7.87 -22.51 -32.59
N PRO A 153 -9.12 -22.06 -32.50
CA PRO A 153 -9.44 -20.63 -32.68
C PRO A 153 -10.44 -20.17 -31.59
N GLU A 154 -10.89 -18.93 -31.41
CA GLU A 154 -11.15 -17.84 -32.34
C GLU A 154 -11.37 -16.56 -31.49
N ASN A 155 -10.87 -15.43 -31.97
CA ASN A 155 -11.29 -14.10 -31.53
C ASN A 155 -12.77 -13.91 -31.89
N ASP A 156 -13.57 -13.31 -31.01
CA ASP A 156 -14.49 -12.25 -31.45
C ASP A 156 -15.18 -11.46 -30.33
N LYS A 157 -15.30 -10.16 -30.63
CA LYS A 157 -16.28 -9.16 -30.15
C LYS A 157 -16.07 -8.44 -28.81
N GLN A 158 -15.51 -7.23 -28.95
CA GLN A 158 -16.05 -6.02 -28.31
C GLN A 158 -17.51 -5.79 -28.74
N PRO A 159 -18.24 -4.97 -27.97
CA PRO A 159 -18.95 -3.87 -28.60
C PRO A 159 -18.51 -2.51 -28.04
N GLU A 160 -18.15 -1.61 -28.95
CA GLU A 160 -18.37 -0.18 -28.81
C GLU A 160 -19.88 0.08 -28.68
N ASN A 161 -20.24 1.01 -27.79
CA ASN A 161 -21.47 1.78 -27.93
C ASN A 161 -21.14 3.23 -27.55
N ASP A 162 -20.86 4.01 -28.58
CA ASP A 162 -21.09 5.44 -28.61
C ASP A 162 -22.60 5.69 -28.65
N GLU A 163 -23.14 6.49 -27.73
CA GLU A 163 -24.18 7.44 -28.12
C GLU A 163 -24.11 8.71 -27.27
N LYS A 164 -23.76 9.78 -27.99
CA LYS A 164 -23.77 11.18 -27.59
C LYS A 164 -25.17 11.73 -27.80
N SER A 165 -25.72 12.43 -26.82
CA SER A 165 -26.73 13.47 -27.08
C SER A 165 -26.34 14.76 -26.36
N GLU A 166 -26.29 15.81 -27.17
CA GLU A 166 -25.76 17.15 -26.97
C GLU A 166 -26.92 18.13 -26.68
N LYS A 167 -26.57 19.36 -26.26
CA LYS A 167 -27.35 20.63 -26.25
C LYS A 167 -28.30 20.92 -25.08
N ASP A 168 -28.51 22.16 -24.64
CA ASP A 168 -27.90 23.49 -24.80
C ASP A 168 -28.62 24.38 -23.76
N ASN A 169 -27.94 25.37 -23.15
CA ASN A 169 -28.43 26.76 -23.11
C ASN A 169 -27.47 27.72 -22.37
N LYS A 170 -27.44 28.94 -22.91
CA LYS A 170 -26.42 29.99 -22.84
C LYS A 170 -27.02 31.30 -22.29
N ALA A 171 -26.12 32.18 -21.83
CA ALA A 171 -26.25 33.63 -21.54
C ALA A 171 -26.90 33.96 -20.18
N GLU A 172 -26.45 34.96 -19.41
CA GLU A 172 -26.13 36.34 -19.81
C GLU A 172 -25.12 37.04 -18.87
N LYS A 173 -24.67 38.23 -19.28
CA LYS A 173 -23.46 38.98 -18.96
C LYS A 173 -23.85 40.41 -18.63
N ASP A 174 -23.31 40.98 -17.54
CA ASP A 174 -23.13 42.43 -17.30
C ASP A 174 -21.86 42.56 -16.42
N LYS A 175 -20.72 43.21 -16.74
CA LYS A 175 -20.28 44.48 -17.35
C LYS A 175 -20.28 45.73 -16.43
N ALA A 176 -19.18 45.82 -15.65
CA ALA A 176 -18.23 46.95 -15.46
C ALA A 176 -18.63 48.32 -14.84
N SER A 177 -17.77 48.79 -13.91
CA SER A 177 -17.06 50.11 -13.89
C SER A 177 -16.04 50.11 -12.71
N GLU A 178 -14.73 50.32 -12.89
CA GLU A 178 -13.93 51.56 -13.13
C GLU A 178 -13.23 52.03 -11.83
N LYS A 179 -11.93 51.71 -11.64
CA LYS A 179 -10.73 52.58 -11.73
C LYS A 179 -10.79 53.90 -10.93
N ASP A 180 -9.88 54.04 -9.96
CA ASP A 180 -8.94 55.18 -9.81
C ASP A 180 -7.84 54.78 -8.78
N LYS A 181 -6.58 54.62 -9.17
CA LYS A 181 -5.47 55.61 -9.35
C LYS A 181 -4.67 55.84 -8.05
N LYS A 182 -3.34 55.81 -8.22
CA LYS A 182 -2.25 55.50 -7.26
C LYS A 182 -1.65 56.80 -6.65
N PRO A 183 -0.47 56.73 -6.00
CA PRO A 183 -0.19 56.82 -4.56
C PRO A 183 0.34 58.21 -4.11
N ASP A 184 0.55 58.42 -2.81
CA ASP A 184 1.50 59.45 -2.37
C ASP A 184 2.46 58.97 -1.26
N LYS A 185 3.74 59.27 -1.48
CA LYS A 185 4.84 59.11 -0.54
C LYS A 185 5.04 60.47 0.15
N GLU A 186 5.14 60.54 1.48
CA GLU A 186 6.23 61.30 2.09
C GLU A 186 6.40 61.10 3.59
N LYS A 187 7.67 61.21 3.99
CA LYS A 187 8.22 61.10 5.34
C LYS A 187 7.82 62.29 6.21
N LYS A 188 7.58 62.07 7.50
CA LYS A 188 8.02 63.06 8.51
C LYS A 188 8.34 62.44 9.87
N ILE A 189 9.58 62.72 10.27
CA ILE A 189 10.24 62.46 11.53
C ILE A 189 9.51 63.20 12.67
N ARG A 190 9.37 62.57 13.85
CA ARG A 190 9.62 63.25 15.13
C ARG A 190 10.00 62.27 16.24
N LYS A 191 11.04 62.70 16.97
CA LYS A 191 11.75 62.10 18.09
C LYS A 191 10.95 62.24 19.40
N GLU A 192 11.55 61.64 20.43
CA GLU A 192 11.49 61.92 21.90
C GLU A 192 10.65 60.92 22.69
N ASN A 193 11.32 60.04 23.45
CA ASN A 193 11.86 60.23 24.80
C ASN A 193 10.73 60.34 25.83
N PHE A 194 10.34 59.22 26.45
CA PHE A 194 10.57 58.87 27.86
C PHE A 194 10.03 57.46 28.10
#